data_AF-A0A2V7VPN5-F1
#
_entry.id   AF-A0A2V7VPN5-F1
#
_cell.length_a   1.000
_cell.length_b   1.000
_cell.length_c   1.000
_cell.angle_alpha   90.00
_cell.angle_beta   90.00
_cell.angle_gamma   90.00
#
_symmetry.space_group_name_H-M   'P 1'
#
loop_
_entity.id
_entity.type
_entity.pdbx_description
1 polymer ?
#
loop_
_entity_poly.entity_id
_entity_poly.type
_entity_poly.pdbx_seq_one_letter_code
_entity_poly.pdbx_strand_id
1 'polypeptide(L)'
;MNIPGGFPGAGTPAPNNDLRPYINPTGLVLTNLYPTPNYNDPNNRFNYVYSQLEPNNRWESTMRLDYNITENTKAYLRLAYSKEELTQPRGLWWGASDVALPTPNLGTNRGRSASLNVINVLGPTMTNELLMTASKLELDNDYKDPSKVKL
;
A
#
# COMPACT_ATOMS: atom_id res chain seq x y z
N MET A 1 -7.76 -27.65 -0.98
CA MET A 1 -6.29 -27.90 -1.13
C MET A 1 -6.09 -29.06 -2.08
N ASN A 2 -5.06 -29.05 -2.92
CA ASN A 2 -4.84 -30.12 -3.90
C ASN A 2 -3.85 -31.18 -3.39
N ILE A 3 -4.04 -32.42 -3.84
CA ILE A 3 -3.13 -33.53 -3.58
C ILE A 3 -1.76 -33.21 -4.22
N PRO A 4 -0.65 -33.25 -3.46
CA PRO A 4 0.69 -32.95 -3.96
C PRO A 4 1.17 -33.99 -4.98
N GLY A 5 2.15 -33.59 -5.80
CA GLY A 5 2.79 -34.49 -6.77
C GLY A 5 3.41 -35.72 -6.11
N GLY A 6 3.31 -36.88 -6.77
CA GLY A 6 3.82 -38.15 -6.24
C GLY A 6 2.76 -39.03 -5.55
N PHE A 7 1.52 -38.56 -5.42
CA PHE A 7 0.39 -39.33 -4.90
C PHE A 7 -0.68 -39.58 -5.97
N PRO A 8 -1.45 -40.68 -5.87
CA PRO A 8 -2.61 -40.91 -6.74
C PRO A 8 -3.62 -39.75 -6.66
N GLY A 9 -4.06 -39.23 -7.81
CA GLY A 9 -4.98 -38.09 -7.86
C GLY A 9 -4.32 -36.72 -7.70
N ALA A 10 -2.99 -36.61 -7.83
CA ALA A 10 -2.27 -35.35 -7.76
C ALA A 10 -2.93 -34.24 -8.61
N GLY A 11 -3.01 -33.03 -8.06
CA GLY A 11 -3.67 -31.88 -8.69
C GLY A 11 -5.20 -31.81 -8.51
N THR A 12 -5.84 -32.87 -8.01
CA THR A 12 -7.25 -32.84 -7.60
C THR A 12 -7.41 -32.43 -6.13
N PRO A 13 -8.58 -31.93 -5.69
CA PRO A 13 -8.82 -31.62 -4.29
C PRO A 13 -8.63 -32.83 -3.37
N ALA A 14 -7.92 -32.64 -2.27
CA ALA A 14 -7.77 -33.68 -1.25
C ALA A 14 -9.13 -34.02 -0.62
N PRO A 15 -9.50 -35.30 -0.49
CA PRO A 15 -10.75 -35.69 0.16
C PRO A 15 -10.88 -35.06 1.55
N ASN A 16 -12.04 -34.49 1.85
CA ASN A 16 -12.34 -33.83 3.13
C ASN A 16 -11.37 -32.69 3.54
N ASN A 17 -10.64 -32.10 2.58
CA ASN A 17 -9.55 -31.14 2.86
C ASN A 17 -8.43 -31.69 3.75
N ASP A 18 -8.26 -33.02 3.81
CA ASP A 18 -7.27 -33.66 4.66
C ASP A 18 -5.98 -33.96 3.88
N LEU A 19 -4.91 -33.23 4.18
CA LEU A 19 -3.59 -33.46 3.60
C LEU A 19 -2.70 -34.42 4.42
N ARG A 20 -3.14 -34.87 5.61
CA ARG A 20 -2.35 -35.77 6.46
C ARG A 20 -1.91 -37.07 5.75
N PRO A 21 -2.72 -37.69 4.87
CA PRO A 21 -2.28 -38.87 4.11
C PRO A 21 -1.22 -38.58 3.05
N TYR A 22 -1.04 -37.32 2.68
CA TYR A 22 -0.21 -36.86 1.56
C TYR A 22 1.00 -36.03 2.01
N ILE A 23 1.26 -35.95 3.31
CA ILE A 23 2.33 -35.14 3.91
C ILE A 23 3.18 -36.02 4.85
N ASN A 24 4.50 -35.81 4.82
CA ASN A 24 5.42 -36.44 5.78
C ASN A 24 5.15 -35.91 7.21
N PRO A 25 5.27 -36.73 8.27
CA PRO A 25 5.10 -36.29 9.66
C PRO A 25 5.85 -35.01 10.04
N THR A 26 7.08 -34.80 9.53
CA THR A 26 7.84 -33.56 9.76
C THR A 26 7.23 -32.38 9.00
N GLY A 27 6.76 -32.61 7.78
CA GLY A 27 6.05 -31.60 7.00
C GLY A 27 4.71 -31.20 7.62
N LEU A 28 4.06 -32.12 8.35
CA LEU A 28 2.83 -31.83 9.08
C LEU A 28 3.06 -30.76 10.15
N VAL A 29 4.21 -30.77 10.83
CA VAL A 29 4.56 -29.74 11.83
C VAL A 29 4.64 -28.34 11.19
N LEU A 30 5.16 -28.24 9.97
CA LEU A 30 5.24 -26.96 9.25
C LEU A 30 3.87 -26.41 8.86
N THR A 31 2.83 -27.27 8.77
CA THR A 31 1.47 -26.79 8.50
C THR A 31 0.92 -25.93 9.64
N ASN A 32 1.45 -26.06 10.86
CA ASN A 32 1.09 -25.20 12.00
C ASN A 32 1.55 -23.73 11.85
N LEU A 33 2.39 -23.42 10.86
CA LEU A 33 2.78 -22.04 10.54
C LEU A 33 1.70 -21.28 9.76
N TYR A 34 0.75 -22.00 9.16
CA TYR A 34 -0.34 -21.43 8.38
C TYR A 34 -1.60 -21.25 9.26
N PRO A 35 -2.44 -20.25 8.96
CA PRO A 35 -3.70 -20.06 9.67
C PRO A 35 -4.62 -21.26 9.47
N THR A 36 -5.50 -21.47 10.45
CA THR A 36 -6.53 -22.49 10.35
C THR A 36 -7.50 -22.17 9.21
N PRO A 37 -8.10 -23.20 8.57
CA PRO A 37 -9.12 -23.01 7.56
C PRO A 37 -10.29 -22.17 8.06
N ASN A 38 -10.74 -21.19 7.26
CA ASN A 38 -11.89 -20.33 7.57
C ASN A 38 -12.90 -20.21 6.42
N TYR A 39 -12.67 -20.90 5.30
CA TYR A 39 -13.53 -20.88 4.12
C TYR A 39 -13.87 -22.29 3.65
N ASN A 40 -15.15 -22.51 3.30
CA ASN A 40 -15.61 -23.76 2.72
C ASN A 40 -15.91 -23.54 1.22
N ASP A 41 -14.96 -23.92 0.36
CA ASP A 41 -15.09 -23.81 -1.08
C ASP A 41 -15.96 -24.95 -1.65
N PRO A 42 -17.02 -24.66 -2.44
CA PRO A 42 -17.83 -25.69 -3.10
C PRO A 42 -17.02 -26.67 -3.96
N ASN A 43 -15.87 -26.24 -4.50
CA ASN A 43 -14.97 -27.09 -5.29
C ASN A 43 -13.81 -27.68 -4.48
N ASN A 44 -13.77 -27.42 -3.17
CA ASN A 44 -12.78 -27.93 -2.23
C ASN A 44 -11.32 -27.55 -2.56
N ARG A 45 -11.10 -26.48 -3.35
CA ARG A 45 -9.77 -26.05 -3.81
C ARG A 45 -9.10 -25.12 -2.81
N PHE A 46 -9.85 -24.18 -2.24
CA PHE A 46 -9.33 -23.22 -1.25
C PHE A 46 -9.97 -23.47 0.12
N ASN A 47 -9.20 -23.24 1.19
CA ASN A 47 -9.63 -23.46 2.57
C ASN A 47 -9.46 -22.21 3.45
N TYR A 48 -8.89 -21.14 2.91
CA TYR A 48 -8.66 -19.89 3.60
C TYR A 48 -9.03 -18.71 2.70
N VAL A 49 -9.73 -17.73 3.28
CA VAL A 49 -10.03 -16.44 2.66
C VAL A 49 -9.68 -15.34 3.64
N TYR A 50 -8.95 -14.34 3.16
CA TYR A 50 -8.74 -13.10 3.90
C TYR A 50 -9.62 -12.01 3.30
N SER A 51 -10.52 -11.46 4.12
CA SER A 51 -11.35 -10.32 3.75
C SER A 51 -11.45 -9.39 4.96
N GLN A 52 -10.64 -8.33 4.94
CA GLN A 52 -10.70 -7.25 5.91
C GLN A 52 -10.54 -5.92 5.18
N LEU A 53 -11.05 -4.86 5.79
CA LEU A 53 -10.85 -3.51 5.29
C LEU A 53 -9.40 -3.10 5.51
N GLU A 54 -8.79 -2.54 4.46
CA GLU A 54 -7.46 -1.93 4.49
C GLU A 54 -7.68 -0.41 4.44
N PRO A 55 -7.90 0.26 5.59
CA PRO A 55 -8.20 1.68 5.60
C PRO A 55 -7.02 2.48 5.04
N ASN A 56 -7.35 3.40 4.13
CA ASN A 56 -6.46 4.41 3.61
C ASN A 56 -7.08 5.78 3.89
N ASN A 57 -6.55 6.47 4.88
CA ASN A 57 -7.03 7.79 5.29
C ASN A 57 -6.09 8.85 4.73
N ARG A 58 -6.62 9.72 3.86
CA ARG A 58 -5.83 10.76 3.21
C ARG A 58 -6.41 12.14 3.45
N TRP A 59 -5.52 13.08 3.75
CA TRP A 59 -5.81 14.51 3.79
C TRP A 59 -4.93 15.24 2.79
N GLU A 60 -5.56 16.00 1.91
CA GLU A 60 -4.88 16.82 0.92
C GLU A 60 -5.34 18.27 1.06
N SER A 61 -4.39 19.19 0.98
CA SER A 61 -4.67 20.62 1.00
C SER A 61 -3.77 21.31 -0.01
N THR A 62 -4.36 22.24 -0.74
CA THR A 62 -3.66 23.11 -1.67
C THR A 62 -4.05 24.55 -1.36
N MET A 63 -3.05 25.41 -1.27
CA MET A 63 -3.21 26.84 -1.14
C MET A 63 -2.54 27.52 -2.33
N ARG A 64 -3.18 28.58 -2.85
CA ARG A 64 -2.61 29.44 -3.85
C ARG A 64 -2.75 30.89 -3.41
N LEU A 65 -1.68 31.65 -3.53
CA LEU A 65 -1.63 33.07 -3.25
C LEU A 65 -1.20 33.77 -4.54
N ASP A 66 -2.08 34.60 -5.07
CA ASP A 66 -1.82 35.42 -6.26
C ASP A 66 -1.55 36.86 -5.83
N TYR A 67 -0.53 37.48 -6.41
CA TYR A 67 -0.13 38.85 -6.10
C TYR A 67 0.25 39.62 -7.36
N ASN A 68 -0.35 40.79 -7.54
CA ASN A 68 0.02 41.73 -8.59
C ASN A 68 1.10 42.67 -8.02
N ILE A 69 2.37 42.44 -8.37
CA ILE A 69 3.48 43.29 -7.92
C ILE A 69 3.39 44.66 -8.59
N THR A 70 3.09 44.67 -9.89
CA THR A 70 2.75 45.85 -10.71
C THR A 70 1.64 45.46 -11.69
N GLU A 71 1.20 46.39 -12.54
CA GLU A 71 0.24 46.06 -13.62
C GLU A 71 0.81 45.01 -14.59
N ASN A 72 2.12 45.07 -14.86
CA ASN A 72 2.80 44.21 -15.82
C ASN A 72 3.49 43.00 -15.19
N THR A 73 3.67 42.99 -13.86
CA THR A 73 4.33 41.91 -13.14
C THR A 73 3.36 41.21 -12.18
N LYS A 74 3.08 39.94 -12.44
CA LYS A 74 2.19 39.11 -11.64
C LYS A 74 2.96 37.92 -11.11
N ALA A 75 2.66 37.52 -9.88
CA ALA A 75 3.27 36.36 -9.27
C ALA A 75 2.21 35.49 -8.60
N TYR A 76 2.47 34.19 -8.52
CA TYR A 76 1.72 33.31 -7.65
C TYR A 76 2.64 32.34 -6.90
N LEU A 77 2.23 32.00 -5.68
CA LEU A 77 2.81 30.92 -4.88
C LEU A 77 1.75 29.86 -4.66
N ARG A 78 2.04 28.61 -5.02
CA ARG A 78 1.20 27.44 -4.74
C ARG A 78 1.91 26.54 -3.74
N LEU A 79 1.24 26.24 -2.64
CA LEU A 79 1.68 25.29 -1.63
C LEU A 79 0.74 24.09 -1.67
N ALA A 80 1.29 22.88 -1.71
CA ALA A 80 0.50 21.66 -1.61
C ALA A 80 1.05 20.76 -0.51
N TYR A 81 0.13 20.14 0.23
CA TYR A 81 0.43 19.23 1.30
C TYR A 81 -0.51 18.03 1.22
N SER A 82 0.05 16.83 1.33
CA SER A 82 -0.71 15.60 1.50
C SER A 82 -0.17 14.83 2.70
N LYS A 83 -1.07 14.25 3.48
CA LYS A 83 -0.78 13.25 4.50
C LYS A 83 -1.68 12.05 4.27
N GLU A 84 -1.11 10.86 4.35
CA GLU A 84 -1.82 9.59 4.16
C GLU A 84 -1.40 8.60 5.24
N GLU A 85 -2.36 7.86 5.78
CA GLU A 85 -2.14 6.76 6.70
C GLU A 85 -2.79 5.51 6.10
N LEU A 86 -1.97 4.50 5.80
CA LEU A 86 -2.42 3.22 5.25
C LEU A 86 -2.19 2.11 6.27
N THR A 87 -3.19 1.27 6.48
CA THR A 87 -3.03 0.03 7.25
C THR A 87 -2.97 -1.15 6.29
N GLN A 88 -1.84 -1.85 6.30
CA GLN A 88 -1.51 -2.92 5.36
C GLN A 88 -1.27 -4.24 6.10
N PRO A 89 -2.31 -5.06 6.31
CA PRO A 89 -2.25 -6.28 7.09
C PRO A 89 -1.51 -7.44 6.41
N ARG A 90 -1.31 -7.37 5.09
CA ARG A 90 -0.70 -8.44 4.29
C ARG A 90 0.70 -8.07 3.75
N GLY A 91 1.33 -7.08 4.35
CA GLY A 91 2.64 -6.56 3.95
C GLY A 91 2.55 -5.33 3.06
N LEU A 92 3.71 -4.76 2.79
CA LEU A 92 3.85 -3.46 2.13
C LEU A 92 3.41 -3.49 0.66
N TRP A 93 2.80 -2.38 0.21
CA TRP A 93 2.33 -2.11 -1.16
C TRP A 93 1.39 -3.16 -1.78
N TRP A 94 1.93 -4.18 -2.45
CA TRP A 94 1.15 -5.18 -3.19
C TRP A 94 0.59 -6.31 -2.31
N GLY A 95 0.83 -6.26 -0.99
CA GLY A 95 0.38 -7.28 -0.05
C GLY A 95 1.07 -8.61 -0.32
N ALA A 96 2.39 -8.65 -0.09
CA ALA A 96 3.26 -9.79 -0.39
C ALA A 96 2.87 -11.12 0.30
N SER A 97 1.96 -11.09 1.26
CA SER A 97 1.47 -12.26 1.98
C SER A 97 0.02 -12.59 1.59
N ASP A 98 -0.27 -13.86 1.36
CA ASP A 98 -1.64 -14.35 1.20
C ASP A 98 -2.40 -14.44 2.54
N VAL A 99 -1.66 -14.33 3.65
CA VAL A 99 -2.18 -14.38 5.03
C VAL A 99 -1.88 -13.09 5.77
N ALA A 100 -2.68 -12.79 6.79
CA ALA A 100 -2.43 -11.62 7.63
C ALA A 100 -1.13 -11.77 8.43
N LEU A 101 -0.35 -10.70 8.48
CA LEU A 101 0.81 -10.59 9.37
C LEU A 101 0.36 -10.54 10.84
N PRO A 102 1.22 -10.94 11.81
CA PRO A 102 0.90 -10.88 13.25
C PRO A 102 0.44 -9.50 13.73
N THR A 103 0.93 -8.46 13.06
CA THR A 103 0.50 -7.08 13.18
C THR A 103 0.51 -6.46 11.78
N PRO A 104 -0.44 -5.57 11.45
CA PRO A 104 -0.38 -4.87 10.17
C PRO A 104 0.82 -3.92 10.11
N ASN A 105 1.28 -3.68 8.88
CA ASN A 105 2.15 -2.56 8.57
C ASN A 105 1.32 -1.26 8.57
N LEU A 106 1.92 -0.17 9.01
CA LEU A 106 1.40 1.18 8.91
C LEU A 106 2.31 1.97 7.99
N GLY A 107 1.75 2.43 6.87
CA GLY A 107 2.40 3.36 5.98
C GLY A 107 1.96 4.78 6.32
N THR A 108 2.91 5.65 6.68
CA THR A 108 2.65 7.09 6.86
C THR A 108 3.34 7.85 5.74
N ASN A 109 2.55 8.33 4.78
CA ASN A 109 3.06 9.07 3.64
C ASN A 109 2.82 10.56 3.82
N ARG A 110 3.80 11.37 3.40
CA ARG A 110 3.71 12.82 3.45
C ARG A 110 4.29 13.45 2.19
N GLY A 111 3.43 14.09 1.41
CA GLY A 111 3.80 14.86 0.23
C GLY A 111 3.79 16.36 0.54
N ARG A 112 4.80 17.08 0.08
CA ARG A 112 4.89 18.54 0.25
C ARG A 112 5.46 19.15 -1.01
N SER A 113 4.86 20.22 -1.51
CA SER A 113 5.44 20.98 -2.60
C SER A 113 5.14 22.46 -2.52
N ALA A 114 6.04 23.26 -3.08
CA ALA A 114 5.91 24.68 -3.25
C ALA A 114 6.29 25.05 -4.68
N SER A 115 5.44 25.82 -5.35
CA SER A 115 5.65 26.31 -6.71
C SER A 115 5.52 27.82 -6.74
N LEU A 116 6.56 28.51 -7.17
CA LEU A 116 6.59 29.96 -7.38
C LEU A 116 6.61 30.24 -8.88
N ASN A 117 5.76 31.15 -9.30
CA ASN A 117 5.75 31.69 -10.65
C ASN A 117 5.78 33.21 -10.61
N VAL A 118 6.57 33.80 -11.50
CA VAL A 118 6.61 35.24 -11.73
C VAL A 118 6.59 35.48 -13.22
N ILE A 119 5.63 36.28 -13.68
CA ILE A 119 5.48 36.72 -15.05
C ILE A 119 5.66 38.23 -15.12
N ASN A 120 6.39 38.70 -16.13
CA ASN A 120 6.59 40.12 -16.41
C ASN A 120 6.33 40.39 -17.91
N VAL A 121 5.36 41.25 -18.19
CA VAL A 121 5.07 41.75 -19.54
C VAL A 121 5.98 42.94 -19.83
N LEU A 122 7.01 42.70 -20.65
CA LEU A 122 8.02 43.69 -21.00
C LEU A 122 7.53 44.63 -22.12
N GLY A 123 6.52 44.22 -22.89
CA GLY A 123 5.86 45.02 -23.92
C GLY A 123 4.73 44.26 -24.63
N PRO A 124 4.07 44.85 -25.64
CA PRO A 124 2.93 44.25 -26.33
C PRO A 124 3.22 42.90 -27.00
N THR A 125 4.49 42.63 -27.30
CA THR A 125 4.94 41.44 -28.03
C THR A 125 5.90 40.54 -27.23
N MET A 126 6.20 40.88 -25.97
CA MET A 126 7.22 40.16 -25.18
C MET A 126 6.84 40.01 -23.71
N THR A 127 6.91 38.76 -23.22
CA THR A 127 6.72 38.39 -21.81
C THR A 127 7.90 37.53 -21.35
N ASN A 128 8.34 37.72 -20.12
CA ASN A 128 9.31 36.86 -19.45
C ASN A 128 8.62 36.11 -18.29
N GLU A 129 8.90 34.82 -18.15
CA GLU A 129 8.33 33.96 -17.12
C GLU A 129 9.43 33.19 -16.41
N LEU A 130 9.34 33.14 -15.08
CA LEU A 130 10.12 32.27 -14.23
C LEU A 130 9.17 31.35 -13.45
N LEU A 131 9.38 30.04 -13.55
CA LEU A 131 8.67 29.02 -12.77
C LEU A 131 9.68 28.16 -12.03
N MET A 132 9.51 28.02 -10.72
CA MET A 132 10.32 27.15 -9.88
C MET A 132 9.41 26.30 -8.99
N THR A 133 9.72 25.01 -8.86
CA THR A 133 8.99 24.10 -7.99
C THR A 133 9.96 23.25 -7.19
N ALA A 134 9.68 23.10 -5.90
CA ALA A 134 10.35 22.17 -5.02
C ALA A 134 9.33 21.22 -4.41
N SER A 135 9.67 19.93 -4.30
CA SER A 135 8.81 18.92 -3.71
C SER A 135 9.59 17.87 -2.94
N LYS A 136 8.97 17.32 -1.90
CA LYS A 136 9.49 16.18 -1.14
C LYS A 136 8.36 15.18 -0.87
N LEU A 137 8.70 13.91 -0.99
CA LEU A 137 7.86 12.80 -0.58
C LEU A 137 8.57 12.02 0.52
N GLU A 138 7.85 11.71 1.59
CA GLU A 138 8.28 10.81 2.66
C GLU A 138 7.31 9.64 2.71
N LEU A 139 7.86 8.43 2.83
CA LEU A 139 7.13 7.15 2.82
C LEU A 139 7.66 6.31 3.97
N ASP A 140 7.20 6.60 5.18
CA ASP A 140 7.63 5.86 6.37
C ASP A 140 6.75 4.61 6.53
N ASN A 141 7.36 3.51 6.96
CA ASN A 141 6.70 2.22 7.06
C ASN A 141 7.14 1.49 8.32
N ASP A 142 6.20 1.22 9.21
CA ASP A 142 6.43 0.57 10.48
C ASP A 142 5.41 -0.55 10.74
N TYR A 143 5.69 -1.40 11.72
CA TYR A 143 4.68 -2.32 12.24
C TYR A 143 3.82 -1.62 13.28
N LYS A 144 2.49 -1.80 13.22
CA LYS A 144 1.57 -1.23 14.22
C LYS A 144 1.92 -1.62 15.65
N ASP A 145 2.36 -2.86 15.86
CA ASP A 145 2.86 -3.36 17.13
C ASP A 145 4.19 -4.11 16.92
N PRO A 146 5.33 -3.42 17.02
CA PRO A 146 6.64 -4.02 16.79
C PRO A 146 6.96 -5.19 17.73
N SER A 147 6.27 -5.33 18.88
CA SER A 147 6.52 -6.44 19.81
C SER A 147 6.10 -7.80 19.25
N LYS A 148 5.13 -7.83 18.33
CA LYS A 148 4.61 -9.06 17.71
C LYS A 148 5.49 -9.66 16.61
N VAL A 149 6.57 -8.98 16.26
CA VAL A 149 7.51 -9.35 15.19
C VAL A 149 8.97 -9.36 15.65
N LYS A 150 9.21 -9.10 16.94
CA LYS A 150 10.54 -9.24 17.55
C LYS A 150 10.76 -10.69 17.95
N LEU A 151 12.00 -11.16 17.73
CA LEU A 151 12.49 -12.47 18.18
C LEU A 151 12.79 -12.45 19.69
#